data_AF-D8SW73-F1
#
_entry.id   AF-D8SW73-F1
#
_cell.length_a   1.000
_cell.length_b   1.000
_cell.length_c   1.000
_cell.angle_alpha   90.00
_cell.angle_beta   90.00
_cell.angle_gamma   90.00
#
_symmetry.space_group_name_H-M   'P 1'
#
loop_
_entity.id
_entity.type
_entity.pdbx_description
1 polymer ?
#
loop_
_entity_poly.entity_id
_entity_poly.type
_entity_poly.pdbx_seq_one_letter_code
_entity_poly.pdbx_strand_id
1 'polypeptide(L)'
;LLRALSEGLGLGSDYLEREFGKHQAALELNYYPPCPSPELAIGLSSHSDVGGLPILLQENDVVGLQVKFQDTGRFPVLFLTTVLRLRNAKLKRTILNAGKSRASVGLFYDPSSDVRVSPIPKLL
;
A
#
# COMPACT_ATOMS: atom_id res chain seq x y z
N LEU A 1 -14.43 -0.02 -2.47
CA LEU A 1 -13.30 -0.84 -1.94
C LEU A 1 -13.38 -1.02 -0.42
N LEU A 2 -13.44 0.06 0.38
CA LEU A 2 -13.55 -0.04 1.85
C LEU A 2 -14.76 -0.87 2.34
N ARG A 3 -15.92 -0.77 1.67
CA ARG A 3 -17.08 -1.59 2.02
C ARG A 3 -16.84 -3.09 1.82
N ALA A 4 -16.35 -3.48 0.64
CA ALA A 4 -15.99 -4.86 0.33
C ALA A 4 -14.91 -5.41 1.29
N LEU A 5 -13.96 -4.57 1.68
CA LEU A 5 -12.97 -4.90 2.71
C LEU A 5 -13.60 -5.14 4.08
N SER A 6 -14.59 -4.33 4.45
CA SER A 6 -15.31 -4.49 5.71
C SER A 6 -16.05 -5.83 5.74
N GLU A 7 -16.78 -6.14 4.66
CA GLU A 7 -17.48 -7.42 4.50
C GLU A 7 -16.49 -8.61 4.51
N GLY A 8 -15.37 -8.51 3.79
CA GLY A 8 -14.35 -9.55 3.76
C GLY A 8 -13.68 -9.81 5.12
N LEU A 9 -13.70 -8.85 6.04
CA LEU A 9 -13.24 -8.97 7.42
C LEU A 9 -14.35 -9.41 8.40
N GLY A 10 -15.56 -9.71 7.92
CA GLY A 10 -16.70 -10.05 8.76
C GLY A 10 -17.25 -8.88 9.59
N LEU A 11 -16.96 -7.65 9.16
CA LEU A 11 -17.47 -6.42 9.77
C LEU A 11 -18.77 -5.99 9.06
N GLY A 12 -19.49 -5.03 9.65
CA GLY A 12 -20.60 -4.37 8.93
C GLY A 12 -20.08 -3.72 7.65
N SER A 13 -20.86 -3.77 6.57
CA SER A 13 -20.41 -3.34 5.23
C SER A 13 -19.96 -1.88 5.17
N ASP A 14 -20.44 -1.02 6.05
CA ASP A 14 -20.07 0.39 6.16
C ASP A 14 -18.98 0.67 7.19
N TYR A 15 -18.48 -0.35 7.90
CA TYR A 15 -17.62 -0.18 9.08
C TYR A 15 -16.35 0.60 8.74
N LEU A 16 -15.51 0.14 7.81
CA LEU A 16 -14.26 0.82 7.50
C LEU A 16 -14.47 2.18 6.83
N GLU A 17 -15.56 2.35 6.06
CA GLU A 17 -15.89 3.66 5.48
C GLU A 17 -16.21 4.67 6.59
N ARG A 18 -16.98 4.27 7.60
CA ARG A 18 -17.28 5.11 8.77
C ARG A 18 -16.03 5.40 9.60
N GLU A 19 -15.16 4.42 9.81
CA GLU A 19 -13.91 4.61 10.55
C GLU A 19 -12.93 5.55 9.80
N PHE A 20 -12.93 5.55 8.45
CA PHE A 20 -12.12 6.48 7.67
C PHE A 20 -12.64 7.93 7.73
N GLY A 21 -13.94 8.12 8.01
CA GLY A 21 -14.56 9.43 8.17
C GLY A 21 -14.44 10.31 6.93
N LYS A 22 -14.20 11.63 7.14
CA LYS A 22 -13.84 12.56 6.05
C LYS A 22 -12.42 12.26 5.58
N HIS A 23 -12.31 11.30 4.67
CA HIS A 23 -11.04 10.87 4.10
C HIS A 23 -10.22 12.01 3.48
N GLN A 24 -8.91 11.79 3.45
CA GLN A 24 -7.95 12.58 2.69
C GLN A 24 -7.39 11.71 1.56
N ALA A 25 -7.00 12.35 0.47
CA ALA A 25 -6.38 11.66 -0.65
C ALA A 25 -5.11 12.42 -1.07
N ALA A 26 -4.00 11.69 -1.18
CA ALA A 26 -2.76 12.20 -1.74
C ALA A 26 -2.39 11.43 -3.00
N LEU A 27 -1.88 12.13 -4.00
CA LEU A 27 -1.43 11.54 -5.25
C LEU A 27 0.10 11.69 -5.34
N GLU A 28 0.77 10.57 -5.59
CA GLU A 28 2.23 10.48 -5.73
C GLU A 28 2.57 10.07 -7.16
N LEU A 29 3.29 10.94 -7.87
CA LEU A 29 3.80 10.65 -9.21
C LEU A 29 5.27 10.26 -9.10
N ASN A 30 5.57 9.03 -9.49
CA ASN A 30 6.91 8.48 -9.44
C ASN A 30 7.43 8.25 -10.85
N TYR A 31 8.63 8.77 -11.13
CA TYR A 31 9.36 8.51 -12.37
C TYR A 31 10.77 8.01 -12.05
N TYR A 32 11.11 6.85 -12.59
CA TYR A 32 12.41 6.20 -12.43
C TYR A 32 13.08 6.10 -13.80
N PRO A 33 14.11 6.92 -14.08
CA PRO A 33 14.81 6.86 -15.37
C PRO A 33 15.61 5.55 -15.53
N PRO A 34 16.05 5.21 -16.76
CA PRO A 34 16.99 4.12 -16.96
C PRO A 34 18.28 4.34 -16.15
N CYS A 35 18.79 3.28 -15.54
CA CYS A 35 19.96 3.31 -14.67
C CYS A 35 21.04 2.37 -15.20
N PRO A 36 22.21 2.85 -15.66
CA PRO A 36 23.26 2.01 -16.27
C PRO A 36 23.76 0.86 -15.37
N SER A 37 23.69 1.03 -14.05
CA SER A 37 24.12 0.05 -13.04
C SER A 37 23.00 -0.17 -12.01
N PRO A 38 21.88 -0.83 -12.38
CA PRO A 38 20.71 -0.97 -11.53
C PRO A 38 20.98 -1.82 -10.27
N GLU A 39 22.06 -2.59 -10.24
CA GLU A 39 22.54 -3.34 -9.08
C GLU A 39 23.23 -2.47 -8.01
N LEU A 40 23.69 -1.27 -8.37
CA LEU A 40 24.38 -0.33 -7.48
C LEU A 40 23.47 0.80 -6.97
N ALA A 41 22.22 0.88 -7.45
CA ALA A 41 21.28 1.94 -7.11
C ALA A 41 19.89 1.37 -6.77
N ILE A 42 19.07 2.18 -6.09
CA ILE A 42 17.68 1.83 -5.76
C ILE A 42 16.76 2.95 -6.23
N GLY A 43 15.59 2.60 -6.76
CA GLY A 43 14.59 3.58 -7.16
C GLY A 43 13.86 4.13 -5.94
N LEU A 44 13.34 3.23 -5.10
CA LEU A 44 12.72 3.58 -3.83
C LEU A 44 13.12 2.54 -2.78
N SER A 45 13.64 3.01 -1.65
CA SER A 45 14.12 2.15 -0.58
C SER A 45 13.01 1.28 0.00
N SER A 46 13.39 0.21 0.70
CA SER A 46 12.44 -0.68 1.34
C SER A 46 11.66 0.04 2.45
N HIS A 47 10.34 0.14 2.31
CA HIS A 47 9.47 0.81 3.27
C HIS A 47 8.10 0.12 3.37
N SER A 48 7.32 0.48 4.39
CA SER A 48 5.89 0.21 4.44
C SER A 48 5.17 1.54 4.29
N ASP A 49 4.12 1.59 3.48
CA ASP A 49 3.31 2.79 3.36
C ASP A 49 2.72 3.16 4.71
N VAL A 50 2.71 4.46 4.99
CA VAL A 50 1.96 5.04 6.10
C VAL A 50 0.59 5.44 5.56
N GLY A 51 -0.45 5.23 6.35
CA GLY A 51 -1.81 5.59 5.95
C GLY A 51 -2.73 4.41 5.72
N GLY A 52 -3.91 4.70 5.18
CA GLY A 52 -5.09 3.86 5.08
C GLY A 52 -5.00 2.80 3.98
N LEU A 53 -5.18 3.24 2.74
CA LEU A 53 -5.37 2.39 1.58
C LEU A 53 -4.57 2.93 0.38
N PRO A 54 -3.38 2.39 0.12
CA PRO A 54 -2.58 2.73 -1.05
C PRO A 54 -3.10 1.99 -2.28
N ILE A 55 -3.38 2.73 -3.34
CA ILE A 55 -3.77 2.23 -4.67
C ILE A 55 -2.67 2.63 -5.63
N LEU A 56 -2.11 1.66 -6.37
CA LEU A 56 -1.01 1.91 -7.30
C LEU A 56 -1.43 1.58 -8.72
N LEU A 57 -1.27 2.57 -9.61
CA LEU A 57 -1.25 2.38 -11.05
C LEU A 57 0.21 2.38 -11.51
N GLN A 58 0.62 1.36 -12.27
CA GLN A 58 1.97 1.27 -12.81
C GLN A 58 1.95 0.72 -14.23
N GLU A 59 3.00 0.99 -14.99
CA GLU A 59 3.21 0.41 -16.32
C GLU A 59 3.39 -1.10 -16.22
N ASN A 60 2.74 -1.84 -17.13
CA ASN A 60 2.74 -3.31 -17.11
C ASN A 60 4.00 -3.92 -17.72
N ASP A 61 4.73 -3.19 -18.57
CA ASP A 61 5.86 -3.72 -19.36
C ASP A 61 7.25 -3.41 -18.74
N VAL A 62 7.27 -2.78 -17.55
CA VAL A 62 8.51 -2.46 -16.82
C VAL A 62 8.42 -2.96 -15.38
N VAL A 63 9.12 -4.06 -15.10
CA VAL A 63 9.22 -4.63 -13.76
C VAL A 63 10.06 -3.70 -12.88
N GLY A 64 9.55 -3.35 -11.69
CA GLY A 64 10.27 -2.47 -10.75
C GLY A 64 9.80 -2.59 -9.30
N LEU A 65 8.50 -2.68 -9.05
CA LEU A 65 7.97 -2.87 -7.70
C LEU A 65 8.25 -4.29 -7.19
N GLN A 66 8.81 -4.41 -5.99
CA GLN A 66 8.99 -5.66 -5.28
C GLN A 66 8.32 -5.58 -3.91
N VAL A 67 7.57 -6.62 -3.54
CA VAL A 67 6.86 -6.72 -2.27
C VAL A 67 7.37 -7.94 -1.52
N LYS A 68 7.88 -7.72 -0.30
CA LYS A 68 8.28 -8.77 0.63
C LYS A 68 7.20 -8.94 1.69
N PHE A 69 6.72 -10.18 1.83
CA PHE A 69 5.84 -10.59 2.91
C PHE A 69 6.71 -11.17 4.03
N GLN A 70 6.44 -10.81 5.28
CA GLN A 70 6.98 -11.55 6.42
C GLN A 70 6.10 -12.78 6.65
N ASP A 71 6.71 -13.96 6.75
CA ASP A 71 6.02 -15.25 6.84
C ASP A 71 5.06 -15.31 8.02
N THR A 72 3.74 -15.22 7.77
CA THR A 72 2.71 -16.03 8.43
C THR A 72 1.37 -15.95 7.66
N GLY A 73 0.79 -17.11 7.34
CA GLY A 73 -0.63 -17.28 6.95
C GLY A 73 -1.06 -16.70 5.59
N ARG A 74 -1.60 -17.56 4.71
CA ARG A 74 -2.24 -17.12 3.46
C ARG A 74 -3.61 -16.51 3.76
N PHE A 75 -3.68 -15.18 3.81
CA PHE A 75 -4.96 -14.46 3.78
C PHE A 75 -5.06 -13.68 2.46
N PRO A 76 -6.27 -13.56 1.86
CA PRO A 76 -6.47 -12.83 0.62
C PRO A 76 -5.97 -11.40 0.78
N VAL A 77 -4.96 -11.05 -0.02
CA VAL A 77 -4.25 -9.78 0.03
C VAL A 77 -5.12 -8.70 -0.58
N LEU A 78 -5.82 -7.94 0.27
CA LEU A 78 -6.37 -6.63 -0.07
C LEU A 78 -5.80 -5.63 0.95
N PHE A 79 -4.95 -4.72 0.48
CA PHE A 79 -4.03 -3.90 1.28
C PHE A 79 -4.77 -2.82 2.11
N LEU A 80 -4.95 -3.02 3.42
CA LEU A 80 -5.17 -1.93 4.40
C LEU A 80 -3.87 -1.70 5.17
N THR A 81 -3.18 -0.60 4.95
CA THR A 81 -1.87 -0.34 5.58
C THR A 81 -1.93 0.26 6.98
N THR A 82 -3.11 0.50 7.57
CA THR A 82 -3.22 0.86 9.01
C THR A 82 -3.89 -0.19 9.89
N VAL A 83 -4.78 -1.04 9.38
CA VAL A 83 -5.46 -2.06 10.22
C VAL A 83 -4.63 -3.35 10.38
N LEU A 84 -3.71 -3.65 9.46
CA LEU A 84 -2.83 -4.82 9.52
C LEU A 84 -1.47 -4.57 10.20
N ARG A 85 -1.32 -3.47 10.95
CA ARG A 85 -0.10 -3.22 11.74
C ARG A 85 0.07 -4.19 12.92
N LEU A 86 -0.93 -5.05 13.16
CA LEU A 86 -0.81 -6.21 14.02
C LEU A 86 -0.47 -7.44 13.16
N ARG A 87 0.84 -7.70 13.05
CA ARG A 87 1.52 -8.97 12.72
C ARG A 87 2.06 -9.25 11.30
N ASN A 88 1.78 -8.46 10.25
CA ASN A 88 2.28 -8.79 8.90
C ASN A 88 2.84 -7.58 8.13
N ALA A 89 4.07 -7.15 8.42
CA ALA A 89 4.69 -6.04 7.70
C ALA A 89 5.00 -6.43 6.24
N LYS A 90 4.34 -5.76 5.29
CA LYS A 90 4.66 -5.84 3.86
C LYS A 90 5.65 -4.74 3.53
N LEU A 91 6.88 -5.12 3.20
CA LEU A 91 7.90 -4.17 2.78
C LEU A 91 7.89 -4.05 1.25
N LYS A 92 7.77 -2.83 0.74
CA LYS A 92 7.80 -2.47 -0.67
C LYS A 92 9.13 -1.80 -1.00
N ARG A 93 9.72 -2.13 -2.13
CA ARG A 93 10.86 -1.40 -2.72
C ARG A 93 10.69 -1.29 -4.22
N THR A 94 11.36 -0.32 -4.84
CA THR A 94 11.41 -0.18 -6.29
C THR A 94 12.85 -0.33 -6.77
N ILE A 95 13.09 -1.30 -7.66
CA ILE A 95 14.38 -1.46 -8.35
C ILE A 95 14.38 -0.67 -9.66
N LEU A 96 15.59 -0.34 -10.14
CA LEU A 96 15.79 0.36 -11.41
C LEU A 96 16.02 -0.63 -12.56
N ASN A 97 15.88 -0.16 -13.78
CA ASN A 97 16.12 -0.93 -15.00
C ASN A 97 17.17 -0.22 -15.86
N ALA A 98 18.05 -0.96 -16.55
CA ALA A 98 19.12 -0.38 -17.34
C ALA A 98 18.69 0.24 -18.68
N GLY A 99 17.62 -0.27 -19.29
CA GLY A 99 17.21 0.10 -20.65
C GLY A 99 15.86 0.81 -20.76
N LYS A 100 15.04 0.80 -19.71
CA LYS A 100 13.69 1.39 -19.71
C LYS A 100 13.46 2.27 -18.49
N SER A 101 12.80 3.40 -18.70
CA SER A 101 12.20 4.17 -17.62
C SER A 101 10.97 3.45 -17.07
N ARG A 102 10.58 3.77 -15.84
CA ARG A 102 9.33 3.33 -15.22
C ARG A 102 8.60 4.53 -14.64
N ALA A 103 7.31 4.63 -14.90
CA ALA A 103 6.41 5.55 -14.22
C ALA A 103 5.37 4.80 -13.37
N SER A 104 4.95 5.41 -12.27
CA SER A 104 3.80 4.94 -11.49
C SER A 104 3.08 6.07 -10.77
N VAL A 105 1.77 5.89 -10.58
CA VAL A 105 0.90 6.80 -9.83
C VAL A 105 0.39 6.08 -8.59
N GLY A 106 0.77 6.57 -7.42
CA GLY A 106 0.22 6.18 -6.13
C GLY A 106 -0.95 7.08 -5.75
N LEU A 107 -2.07 6.51 -5.34
CA LEU A 107 -3.16 7.19 -4.67
C LEU A 107 -3.23 6.66 -3.24
N PHE A 108 -2.95 7.52 -2.28
CA PHE A 108 -3.03 7.20 -0.86
C PHE A 108 -4.34 7.72 -0.32
N TYR A 109 -5.24 6.79 -0.01
CA TYR A 109 -6.53 7.10 0.58
C TYR A 109 -6.44 6.92 2.09
N ASP A 110 -6.50 8.02 2.81
CA ASP A 110 -6.19 8.08 4.24
C ASP A 110 -7.41 8.50 5.06
N PRO A 111 -7.50 8.05 6.33
CA PRO A 111 -8.48 8.60 7.25
C PRO A 111 -8.20 10.10 7.48
N SER A 112 -9.23 10.82 7.94
CA SER A 112 -9.04 12.22 8.33
C SER A 112 -8.00 12.38 9.44
N SER A 113 -7.31 13.51 9.46
CA SER A 113 -6.24 13.76 10.44
C SER A 113 -6.72 13.80 11.91
N ASP A 114 -8.02 14.00 12.13
CA ASP A 114 -8.67 13.98 13.44
C ASP A 114 -9.21 12.60 13.85
N VAL A 115 -9.13 11.60 12.96
CA VAL A 115 -9.56 10.23 13.27
C VAL A 115 -8.55 9.54 14.19
N ARG A 116 -9.05 8.98 15.30
CA ARG A 116 -8.25 8.13 16.18
C ARG A 116 -8.15 6.71 15.60
N VAL A 117 -6.95 6.34 15.15
CA VAL A 117 -6.65 4.98 14.70
C VAL A 117 -6.43 4.06 15.89
N SER A 118 -7.12 2.92 15.94
CA SER A 118 -6.95 1.88 16.96
C SER A 118 -7.23 0.49 16.39
N PRO A 119 -6.73 -0.59 17.03
CA PRO A 119 -7.08 -1.95 16.62
C PRO A 119 -8.58 -2.19 16.67
N ILE A 120 -9.12 -2.88 15.67
CA ILE A 120 -10.53 -3.28 15.65
C ILE A 120 -10.72 -4.44 16.65
N PRO A 121 -11.45 -4.27 17.76
CA PRO A 121 -11.51 -5.30 18.81
C PRO A 121 -12.08 -6.64 18.34
N LYS A 122 -12.94 -6.62 17.31
CA LYS A 122 -13.52 -7.84 16.71
C LYS A 122 -12.52 -8.69 15.93
N LEU A 123 -11.33 -8.15 15.63
CA LEU A 123 -10.28 -8.81 14.84
C LEU A 123 -9.06 -9.21 15.69
N LEU A 124 -9.15 -9.06 17.01
CA LEU A 124 -8.12 -9.48 17.98
C LEU A 124 -8.47 -10.85 18.55
#